data_AF-A0A1H2SLY2-F1
#
_entry.id   AF-A0A1H2SLY2-F1
#
_cell.length_a   1.000
_cell.length_b   1.000
_cell.length_c   1.000
_cell.angle_alpha   90.00
_cell.angle_beta   90.00
_cell.angle_gamma   90.00
#
_symmetry.space_group_name_H-M   'P 1'
#
loop_
_entity.id
_entity.type
_entity.pdbx_description
1 polymer ?
#
loop_
_entity_poly.entity_id
_entity_poly.type
_entity_poly.pdbx_seq_one_letter_code
_entity_poly.pdbx_strand_id
1 'polypeptide(L)'
;MTKRPSRVTLAISGIAFWAAAFAPSLSTSESSSDAKVLSSLQGMGYSDIHIDGCTVSFSRETVPTEGNSYLTKYDRHVNLRTLDLSEAYEVRVRATDHGYLYVAEVPLNKKYYQYESLIDSFRYWVLRNYPKSNWPHTSSNIEGHEAAEIEAELWNRLPQIKYLNRWTSHRRTGSLTLLPPVFRMTYHERSNLVLFRDALINHSANYHCSNPNEERDT
;
A
#
# COMPACT_ATOMS: atom_id res chain seq x y z
N MET A 1 -63.93 46.26 44.75
CA MET A 1 -64.67 45.78 43.56
C MET A 1 -63.99 44.55 43.01
N THR A 2 -64.78 43.48 42.92
CA THR A 2 -64.53 42.12 42.44
C THR A 2 -64.10 42.03 40.98
N LYS A 3 -63.14 41.15 40.66
CA LYS A 3 -63.20 40.16 39.55
C LYS A 3 -61.92 39.29 39.48
N ARG A 4 -62.06 38.00 39.84
CA ARG A 4 -61.39 36.85 39.16
C ARG A 4 -62.27 36.48 37.94
N PRO A 5 -61.93 35.51 37.04
CA PRO A 5 -60.70 34.72 36.83
C PRO A 5 -60.28 34.67 35.33
N SER A 6 -59.23 33.91 34.98
CA SER A 6 -59.33 32.87 33.93
C SER A 6 -58.05 32.06 33.84
N ARG A 7 -58.13 30.79 34.22
CA ARG A 7 -57.15 29.75 33.93
C ARG A 7 -57.45 29.23 32.53
N VAL A 8 -56.44 29.19 31.66
CA VAL A 8 -56.48 28.44 30.40
C VAL A 8 -55.62 27.20 30.60
N THR A 9 -56.28 26.05 30.66
CA THR A 9 -55.66 24.72 30.69
C THR A 9 -55.43 24.30 29.24
N LEU A 10 -54.18 24.17 28.81
CA LEU A 10 -53.85 23.61 27.50
C LEU A 10 -53.50 22.14 27.68
N ALA A 11 -54.37 21.27 27.16
CA ALA A 11 -54.15 19.85 27.07
C ALA A 11 -53.11 19.57 25.98
N ILE A 12 -51.97 18.98 26.36
CA ILE A 12 -50.97 18.49 25.42
C ILE A 12 -51.26 17.01 25.20
N SER A 13 -51.89 16.72 24.06
CA SER A 13 -52.14 15.38 23.56
C SER A 13 -50.81 14.71 23.21
N GLY A 14 -50.52 13.58 23.87
CA GLY A 14 -49.36 12.76 23.57
C GLY A 14 -49.43 12.17 22.17
N ILE A 15 -48.37 12.38 21.40
CA ILE A 15 -48.07 11.56 20.22
C ILE A 15 -46.83 10.76 20.58
N ALA A 16 -47.03 9.49 20.92
CA ALA A 16 -45.94 8.54 21.09
C ALA A 16 -45.42 8.16 19.69
N PHE A 17 -44.43 8.93 19.20
CA PHE A 17 -43.63 8.52 18.06
C PHE A 17 -42.70 7.39 18.53
N TRP A 18 -43.03 6.16 18.14
CA TRP A 18 -42.07 5.06 18.13
C TRP A 18 -41.00 5.37 17.09
N ALA A 19 -39.94 6.05 17.50
CA ALA A 19 -38.72 6.14 16.73
C ALA A 19 -38.12 4.73 16.70
N ALA A 20 -38.37 3.99 15.62
CA ALA A 20 -37.58 2.82 15.30
C ALA A 20 -36.13 3.29 15.17
N ALA A 21 -35.34 3.01 16.19
CA ALA A 21 -33.90 3.25 16.18
C ALA A 21 -33.30 2.33 15.12
N PHE A 22 -33.19 2.84 13.89
CA PHE A 22 -32.21 2.34 12.94
C PHE A 22 -30.85 2.69 13.52
N ALA A 23 -30.30 1.79 14.33
CA ALA A 23 -28.90 1.83 14.70
C ALA A 23 -28.12 1.52 13.42
N PRO A 24 -27.36 2.47 12.83
CA PRO A 24 -26.42 2.13 11.78
C PRO A 24 -25.44 1.13 12.38
N SER A 25 -25.34 -0.04 11.77
CA SER A 25 -24.31 -1.04 12.08
C SER A 25 -22.96 -0.34 11.95
N LEU A 26 -22.31 -0.05 13.08
CA LEU A 26 -21.03 0.63 13.08
C LEU A 26 -20.00 -0.22 12.34
N SER A 27 -19.47 0.29 11.23
CA SER A 27 -18.25 -0.16 10.56
C SER A 27 -17.00 0.14 11.41
N THR A 28 -17.00 -0.27 12.67
CA THR A 28 -15.89 -0.02 13.62
C THR A 28 -14.69 -0.92 13.37
N SER A 29 -14.86 -2.08 12.71
CA SER A 29 -13.75 -2.99 12.42
C SER A 29 -12.83 -2.47 11.32
N GLU A 30 -13.37 -1.95 10.21
CA GLU A 30 -12.62 -1.41 9.06
C GLU A 30 -11.68 -0.28 9.49
N SER A 31 -12.25 0.76 10.13
CA SER A 31 -11.50 1.90 10.66
C SER A 31 -10.38 1.47 11.63
N SER A 32 -10.58 0.41 12.41
CA SER A 32 -9.58 -0.08 13.36
C SER A 32 -8.37 -0.73 12.68
N SER A 33 -8.55 -1.37 11.53
CA SER A 33 -7.47 -2.06 10.81
C SER A 33 -6.62 -1.09 10.00
N ASP A 34 -7.26 -0.11 9.37
CA ASP A 34 -6.58 0.97 8.64
C ASP A 34 -5.69 1.78 9.58
N ALA A 35 -6.19 2.08 10.78
CA ALA A 35 -5.42 2.76 11.81
C ALA A 35 -4.15 1.99 12.22
N LYS A 36 -4.18 0.65 12.25
CA LYS A 36 -3.01 -0.19 12.55
C LYS A 36 -1.98 -0.18 11.41
N VAL A 37 -2.43 -0.26 10.16
CA VAL A 37 -1.54 -0.15 8.99
C VAL A 37 -0.91 1.26 8.96
N LEU A 38 -1.72 2.30 9.14
CA LEU A 38 -1.27 3.69 9.19
C LEU A 38 -0.21 3.90 10.28
N SER A 39 -0.52 3.55 11.53
CA SER A 39 0.39 3.73 12.67
C SER A 39 1.69 2.95 12.54
N SER A 40 1.64 1.71 12.05
CA SER A 40 2.87 0.92 11.83
C SER A 40 3.77 1.52 10.73
N LEU A 41 3.18 2.03 9.64
CA LEU A 41 3.91 2.75 8.59
C LEU A 41 4.49 4.07 9.10
N GLN A 42 3.71 4.87 9.83
CA GLN A 42 4.18 6.12 10.44
C GLN A 42 5.32 5.87 11.44
N GLY A 43 5.21 4.82 12.26
CA GLY A 43 6.27 4.41 13.19
C GLY A 43 7.58 3.99 12.50
N MET A 44 7.52 3.62 11.22
CA MET A 44 8.70 3.37 10.38
C MET A 44 9.17 4.60 9.58
N GLY A 45 8.56 5.76 9.79
CA GLY A 45 8.92 7.02 9.12
C GLY A 45 8.41 7.14 7.68
N TYR A 46 7.35 6.41 7.31
CA TYR A 46 6.67 6.61 6.03
C TYR A 46 5.63 7.74 6.12
N SER A 47 5.41 8.41 5.00
CA SER A 47 4.47 9.52 4.80
C SER A 47 3.55 9.24 3.61
N ASP A 48 2.64 10.18 3.29
CA ASP A 48 1.69 10.09 2.17
C ASP A 48 0.95 8.74 2.12
N ILE A 49 0.52 8.26 3.29
CA ILE A 49 -0.10 6.94 3.43
C ILE A 49 -1.56 7.03 3.01
N HIS A 50 -1.92 6.25 2.00
CA HIS A 50 -3.29 6.12 1.50
C HIS A 50 -3.67 4.64 1.54
N ILE A 51 -4.80 4.35 2.20
CA ILE A 51 -5.37 3.01 2.33
C ILE A 51 -6.76 3.07 1.69
N ASP A 52 -6.99 2.24 0.68
CA ASP A 52 -8.24 2.14 -0.05
C ASP A 52 -8.55 0.67 -0.35
N GLY A 53 -9.39 0.08 0.50
CA GLY A 53 -9.76 -1.34 0.45
C GLY A 53 -8.53 -2.25 0.45
N CYS A 54 -8.21 -2.83 -0.70
CA CYS A 54 -7.05 -3.74 -0.84
C CYS A 54 -5.79 -3.07 -1.37
N THR A 55 -5.78 -1.75 -1.47
CA THR A 55 -4.63 -0.99 -1.94
C THR A 55 -4.06 -0.17 -0.80
N VAL A 56 -2.77 -0.33 -0.55
CA VAL A 56 -2.01 0.48 0.40
C VAL A 56 -0.90 1.16 -0.39
N SER A 57 -0.84 2.48 -0.32
CA SER A 57 0.27 3.24 -0.87
C SER A 57 0.88 4.17 0.16
N PHE A 58 2.18 4.36 0.08
CA PHE A 58 2.94 5.13 1.04
C PHE A 58 4.27 5.53 0.43
N SER A 59 4.86 6.56 1.01
CA SER A 59 6.09 7.16 0.51
C SER A 59 7.11 7.34 1.61
N ARG A 60 8.37 7.53 1.22
CA ARG A 60 9.41 7.99 2.14
C ARG A 60 10.39 8.89 1.41
N GLU A 61 10.68 10.02 2.04
CA GLU A 61 11.76 10.90 1.60
C GLU A 61 13.12 10.38 2.03
N THR A 62 14.14 10.68 1.24
CA THR A 62 15.52 10.32 1.51
C THR A 62 16.42 11.53 1.30
N VAL A 63 17.48 11.65 2.11
CA VAL A 63 18.53 12.62 1.84
C VAL A 63 19.29 12.17 0.59
N PRO A 64 19.31 12.94 -0.51
CA PRO A 64 20.02 12.54 -1.72
C PRO A 64 21.53 12.48 -1.45
N THR A 65 22.16 11.37 -1.81
CA THR A 65 23.60 11.16 -1.72
C THR A 65 24.09 10.47 -2.98
N GLU A 66 25.38 10.53 -3.27
CA GLU A 66 25.94 9.75 -4.38
C GLU A 66 25.71 8.24 -4.19
N GLY A 67 25.83 7.75 -2.94
CA GLY A 67 25.63 6.34 -2.61
C GLY A 67 24.19 5.82 -2.78
N ASN A 68 23.19 6.69 -2.76
CA ASN A 68 21.81 6.35 -3.15
C ASN A 68 21.43 6.91 -4.52
N SER A 69 22.43 7.35 -5.30
CA SER A 69 22.28 7.86 -6.66
C SER A 69 21.27 9.01 -6.73
N TYR A 70 21.35 9.91 -5.74
CA TYR A 70 20.53 11.11 -5.58
C TYR A 70 19.01 10.82 -5.53
N LEU A 71 18.63 9.71 -4.88
CA LEU A 71 17.24 9.43 -4.55
C LEU A 71 16.69 10.49 -3.60
N THR A 72 15.57 11.12 -3.95
CA THR A 72 14.91 12.14 -3.14
C THR A 72 13.70 11.58 -2.40
N LYS A 73 12.95 10.70 -3.07
CA LYS A 73 11.73 10.09 -2.55
C LYS A 73 11.55 8.72 -3.18
N TYR A 74 10.86 7.83 -2.50
CA TYR A 74 10.25 6.71 -3.17
C TYR A 74 8.82 6.47 -2.72
N ASP A 75 8.01 5.95 -3.64
CA ASP A 75 6.63 5.57 -3.45
C ASP A 75 6.51 4.06 -3.58
N ARG A 76 5.65 3.48 -2.76
CA ARG A 76 5.25 2.09 -2.85
C ARG A 76 3.75 2.02 -3.01
N HIS A 77 3.32 1.21 -3.97
CA HIS A 77 1.92 0.83 -4.11
C HIS A 77 1.84 -0.67 -3.94
N VAL A 78 0.96 -1.09 -3.05
CA VAL A 78 0.78 -2.48 -2.67
C VAL A 78 -0.69 -2.82 -2.88
N ASN A 79 -0.96 -3.73 -3.80
CA ASN A 79 -2.25 -4.37 -3.98
C ASN A 79 -2.24 -5.71 -3.25
N LEU A 80 -2.90 -5.77 -2.10
CA LEU A 80 -2.96 -6.94 -1.23
C LEU A 80 -3.60 -8.15 -1.92
N ARG A 81 -4.43 -7.93 -2.96
CA ARG A 81 -5.01 -9.02 -3.77
C ARG A 81 -3.99 -9.77 -4.62
N THR A 82 -2.76 -9.25 -4.72
CA THR A 82 -1.67 -9.85 -5.49
C THR A 82 -0.59 -10.47 -4.61
N LEU A 83 -0.73 -10.36 -3.28
CA LEU A 83 0.17 -10.96 -2.31
C LEU A 83 -0.36 -12.33 -1.86
N ASP A 84 0.58 -13.20 -1.50
CA ASP A 84 0.28 -14.41 -0.74
C ASP A 84 0.49 -14.13 0.75
N LEU A 85 -0.62 -13.86 1.45
CA LEU A 85 -0.65 -13.56 2.89
C LEU A 85 -1.15 -14.76 3.72
N SER A 86 -1.29 -15.94 3.09
CA SER A 86 -1.83 -17.15 3.73
C SER A 86 -0.86 -17.72 4.79
N GLU A 87 0.44 -17.62 4.54
CA GLU A 87 1.48 -17.89 5.52
C GLU A 87 1.90 -16.58 6.17
N ALA A 88 1.94 -16.55 7.51
CA ALA A 88 2.49 -15.42 8.25
C ALA A 88 3.99 -15.31 7.94
N TYR A 89 4.31 -14.65 6.83
CA TYR A 89 5.66 -14.55 6.31
C TYR A 89 6.61 -14.02 7.40
N GLU A 90 7.79 -14.62 7.47
CA GLU A 90 8.70 -14.35 8.57
C GLU A 90 9.52 -13.08 8.34
N VAL A 91 9.69 -12.31 9.41
CA VAL A 91 10.66 -11.21 9.43
C VAL A 91 12.04 -11.80 9.70
N ARG A 92 12.89 -11.84 8.67
CA ARG A 92 14.24 -12.42 8.70
C ARG A 92 15.30 -11.37 8.98
N VAL A 93 16.44 -11.79 9.51
CA VAL A 93 17.63 -10.95 9.67
C VAL A 93 18.50 -11.07 8.42
N ARG A 94 19.05 -9.94 7.95
CA ARG A 94 20.03 -9.89 6.86
C ARG A 94 21.23 -9.06 7.29
N ALA A 95 22.41 -9.66 7.26
CA ALA A 95 23.66 -8.93 7.46
C ALA A 95 23.95 -8.00 6.27
N THR A 96 24.58 -6.86 6.57
CA THR A 96 25.00 -5.81 5.64
C THR A 96 26.38 -5.31 6.07
N ASP A 97 27.07 -4.58 5.19
CA ASP A 97 28.38 -3.99 5.52
C ASP A 97 28.32 -2.96 6.66
N HIS A 98 27.12 -2.48 7.00
CA HIS A 98 26.87 -1.47 8.03
C HIS A 98 26.08 -2.02 9.24
N GLY A 99 26.02 -3.34 9.41
CA GLY A 99 25.31 -3.99 10.52
C GLY A 99 24.23 -4.96 10.03
N TYR A 100 23.05 -4.95 10.65
CA TYR A 100 21.95 -5.85 10.30
C TYR A 100 20.70 -5.07 9.92
N LEU A 101 19.97 -5.58 8.94
CA LEU A 101 18.62 -5.14 8.60
C LEU A 101 17.66 -6.29 8.78
N TYR A 102 16.42 -5.98 9.16
CA TYR A 102 15.33 -6.93 9.14
C TYR A 102 14.58 -6.82 7.82
N VAL A 103 14.11 -7.95 7.31
CA VAL A 103 13.45 -8.07 6.01
C VAL A 103 12.13 -8.79 6.18
N ALA A 104 11.06 -8.12 5.79
CA ALA A 104 9.74 -8.68 5.56
C ALA A 104 9.59 -8.94 4.06
N GLU A 105 9.44 -10.20 3.66
CA GLU A 105 9.28 -10.60 2.26
C GLU A 105 8.01 -11.41 2.08
N VAL A 106 7.17 -11.01 1.14
CA VAL A 106 5.87 -11.60 0.83
C VAL A 106 5.87 -12.04 -0.62
N PRO A 107 5.68 -13.35 -0.89
CA PRO A 107 5.51 -13.85 -2.23
C PRO A 107 4.29 -13.22 -2.91
N LEU A 108 4.32 -13.19 -4.23
CA LEU A 108 3.16 -12.81 -5.02
C LEU A 108 2.32 -14.05 -5.28
N ASN A 109 1.00 -13.89 -5.30
CA ASN A 109 0.10 -15.01 -5.55
C ASN A 109 -0.04 -15.28 -7.07
N LYS A 110 -0.73 -16.37 -7.41
CA LYS A 110 -0.92 -16.81 -8.80
C LYS A 110 -1.56 -15.76 -9.73
N LYS A 111 -2.34 -14.81 -9.20
CA LYS A 111 -2.92 -13.72 -10.01
C LYS A 111 -1.86 -12.75 -10.51
N TYR A 112 -0.77 -12.57 -9.78
CA TYR A 112 0.31 -11.70 -10.25
C TYR A 112 1.06 -12.35 -11.42
N TYR A 113 1.21 -13.68 -11.41
CA TYR A 113 1.94 -14.42 -12.44
C TYR A 113 1.39 -14.26 -13.85
N GLN A 114 0.09 -13.93 -14.00
CA GLN A 114 -0.47 -13.60 -15.32
C GLN A 114 0.19 -12.36 -15.97
N TYR A 115 0.88 -11.52 -15.19
CA TYR A 115 1.57 -10.33 -15.68
C TYR A 115 3.07 -10.52 -15.85
N GLU A 116 3.66 -11.63 -15.39
CA GLU A 116 5.11 -11.86 -15.47
C GLU A 116 5.62 -11.81 -16.91
N SER A 117 4.91 -12.46 -17.84
CA SER A 117 5.29 -12.44 -19.26
C SER A 117 5.30 -11.03 -19.87
N LEU A 118 4.38 -10.15 -19.43
CA LEU A 118 4.34 -8.75 -19.86
C LEU A 118 5.48 -7.93 -19.24
N ILE A 119 5.76 -8.16 -17.95
CA ILE A 119 6.87 -7.52 -17.24
C ILE A 119 8.21 -7.93 -17.87
N ASP A 120 8.38 -9.21 -18.18
CA ASP A 120 9.58 -9.72 -18.83
C ASP A 120 9.69 -9.24 -20.27
N SER A 121 8.59 -9.22 -21.03
CA SER A 121 8.56 -8.61 -22.37
C SER A 121 9.01 -7.14 -22.34
N PHE A 122 8.56 -6.38 -21.34
CA PHE A 122 9.00 -5.00 -21.14
C PHE A 122 10.48 -4.92 -20.78
N ARG A 123 10.98 -5.76 -19.86
CA ARG A 123 12.41 -5.85 -19.54
C ARG A 123 13.25 -6.10 -20.79
N TYR A 124 12.85 -7.05 -21.64
CA TYR A 124 13.53 -7.33 -22.90
C TYR A 124 13.50 -6.13 -23.85
N TRP A 125 12.37 -5.42 -23.92
CA TRP A 125 12.28 -4.19 -24.71
C TRP A 125 13.25 -3.11 -24.21
N VAL A 126 13.35 -2.88 -22.90
CA VAL A 126 14.30 -1.91 -22.33
C VAL A 126 15.74 -2.30 -22.65
N LEU A 127 16.12 -3.56 -22.43
CA LEU A 127 17.47 -4.06 -22.72
C LEU A 127 17.85 -3.93 -24.20
N ARG A 128 16.88 -4.11 -25.11
CA ARG A 128 17.10 -4.00 -26.55
C ARG A 128 17.27 -2.55 -27.01
N ASN A 129 16.44 -1.63 -26.51
CA ASN A 129 16.42 -0.24 -26.98
C ASN A 129 17.40 0.66 -26.21
N TYR A 130 17.70 0.32 -24.97
CA TYR A 130 18.62 1.05 -24.09
C TYR A 130 19.65 0.09 -23.48
N PRO A 131 20.56 -0.51 -24.28
CA PRO A 131 21.49 -1.54 -23.81
C PRO A 131 22.50 -1.04 -22.77
N LYS A 132 22.67 0.27 -22.63
CA LYS A 132 23.50 0.90 -21.58
C LYS A 132 22.70 1.24 -20.32
N SER A 133 21.37 1.16 -20.39
CA SER A 133 20.50 1.37 -19.24
C SER A 133 20.66 0.20 -18.28
N ASN A 134 20.80 0.54 -17.01
CA ASN A 134 20.79 -0.41 -15.90
C ASN A 134 19.38 -0.55 -15.31
N TRP A 135 18.33 -0.13 -16.03
CA TRP A 135 16.95 -0.18 -15.56
C TRP A 135 16.57 -1.55 -14.99
N PRO A 136 15.86 -1.59 -13.84
CA PRO A 136 15.43 -0.45 -13.04
C PRO A 136 16.48 0.01 -12.00
N HIS A 137 17.65 -0.61 -11.98
CA HIS A 137 18.72 -0.38 -11.01
C HIS A 137 19.70 0.71 -11.49
N THR A 138 19.35 1.98 -11.30
CA THR A 138 20.26 3.12 -11.57
C THR A 138 21.33 3.32 -10.50
N SER A 139 22.11 2.27 -10.21
CA SER A 139 23.23 2.35 -9.26
C SER A 139 24.50 2.94 -9.85
N SER A 140 24.62 3.01 -11.19
CA SER A 140 25.70 3.74 -11.86
C SER A 140 25.22 5.12 -12.29
N ASN A 141 26.11 6.11 -12.14
CA ASN A 141 25.96 7.52 -12.52
C ASN A 141 25.73 7.75 -14.04
N ILE A 142 25.32 6.73 -14.78
CA ILE A 142 24.91 6.83 -16.18
C ILE A 142 23.60 7.62 -16.16
N GLU A 143 23.72 8.88 -16.56
CA GLU A 143 22.66 9.88 -16.54
C GLU A 143 21.38 9.30 -17.15
N GLY A 144 20.33 9.19 -16.33
CA GLY A 144 19.04 8.60 -16.70
C GLY A 144 18.22 9.47 -17.67
N HIS A 145 18.83 9.94 -18.76
CA HIS A 145 18.14 10.70 -19.80
C HIS A 145 17.00 9.90 -20.43
N GLU A 146 17.14 8.57 -20.45
CA GLU A 146 16.13 7.64 -20.99
C GLU A 146 15.06 7.27 -19.97
N ALA A 147 15.20 7.65 -18.69
CA ALA A 147 14.26 7.27 -17.63
C ALA A 147 12.82 7.71 -17.97
N ALA A 148 12.65 8.93 -18.47
CA ALA A 148 11.34 9.46 -18.84
C ALA A 148 10.70 8.67 -20.00
N GLU A 149 11.49 8.28 -21.00
CA GLU A 149 10.99 7.52 -22.15
C GLU A 149 10.66 6.07 -21.75
N ILE A 150 11.52 5.44 -20.94
CA ILE A 150 11.28 4.11 -20.40
C ILE A 150 10.02 4.10 -19.53
N GLU A 151 9.83 5.08 -18.65
CA GLU A 151 8.61 5.18 -17.85
C GLU A 151 7.37 5.38 -18.73
N ALA A 152 7.42 6.29 -19.71
CA ALA A 152 6.30 6.49 -20.64
C ALA A 152 5.90 5.19 -21.34
N GLU A 153 6.90 4.42 -21.82
CA GLU A 153 6.63 3.16 -22.49
C GLU A 153 6.17 2.06 -21.51
N LEU A 154 6.63 2.07 -20.26
CA LEU A 154 6.12 1.17 -19.22
C LEU A 154 4.61 1.34 -19.05
N TRP A 155 4.13 2.58 -18.93
CA TRP A 155 2.70 2.88 -18.81
C TRP A 155 1.92 2.53 -20.08
N ASN A 156 2.51 2.70 -21.26
CA ASN A 156 1.91 2.36 -22.55
C ASN A 156 1.75 0.84 -22.73
N ARG A 157 2.80 0.06 -22.42
CA ARG A 157 2.82 -1.40 -22.63
C ARG A 157 2.16 -2.19 -21.50
N LEU A 158 2.13 -1.64 -20.29
CA LEU A 158 1.53 -2.27 -19.10
C LEU A 158 0.46 -1.35 -18.49
N PRO A 159 -0.68 -1.11 -19.16
CA PRO A 159 -1.73 -0.23 -18.64
C PRO A 159 -2.32 -0.71 -17.30
N GLN A 160 -2.20 -2.00 -16.99
CA GLN A 160 -2.57 -2.58 -15.70
C GLN A 160 -1.62 -2.22 -14.55
N ILE A 161 -0.48 -1.56 -14.81
CA ILE A 161 0.54 -1.25 -13.81
C ILE A 161 -0.01 -0.49 -12.60
N LYS A 162 -1.07 0.32 -12.79
CA LYS A 162 -1.79 0.99 -11.71
C LYS A 162 -2.31 0.04 -10.63
N TYR A 163 -2.59 -1.22 -10.98
CA TYR A 163 -3.12 -2.27 -10.09
C TYR A 163 -2.04 -3.24 -9.60
N LEU A 164 -0.79 -3.09 -10.01
CA LEU A 164 0.32 -3.96 -9.61
C LEU A 164 1.04 -3.41 -8.39
N ASN A 165 1.68 -4.32 -7.65
CA ASN A 165 2.71 -3.94 -6.68
C ASN A 165 3.85 -3.26 -7.42
N ARG A 166 4.18 -2.04 -7.02
CA ARG A 166 5.24 -1.27 -7.67
C ARG A 166 5.99 -0.40 -6.67
N TRP A 167 7.24 -0.12 -7.02
CA TRP A 167 8.10 0.79 -6.30
C TRP A 167 8.61 1.86 -7.29
N THR A 168 8.15 3.10 -7.11
CA THR A 168 8.63 4.23 -7.91
C THR A 168 9.70 4.97 -7.11
N SER A 169 10.90 5.08 -7.67
CA SER A 169 12.00 5.87 -7.13
C SER A 169 12.05 7.22 -7.85
N HIS A 170 12.08 8.31 -7.11
CA HIS A 170 12.17 9.68 -7.64
C HIS A 170 13.57 10.24 -7.42
N ARG A 171 14.19 10.72 -8.49
CA ARG A 171 15.56 11.21 -8.52
C ARG A 171 15.63 12.52 -9.29
N ARG A 172 16.78 13.20 -9.24
CA ARG A 172 17.00 14.42 -10.03
C ARG A 172 16.82 14.21 -11.54
N THR A 173 17.13 13.01 -12.04
CA THR A 173 17.04 12.66 -13.48
C THR A 173 15.66 12.17 -13.91
N GLY A 174 14.70 12.05 -12.99
CA GLY A 174 13.37 11.53 -13.25
C GLY A 174 12.97 10.40 -12.31
N SER A 175 11.78 9.85 -12.57
CA SER A 175 11.22 8.74 -11.82
C SER A 175 11.51 7.41 -12.51
N LEU A 176 11.62 6.34 -11.74
CA LEU A 176 11.77 4.98 -12.25
C LEU A 176 10.90 4.01 -11.44
N THR A 177 10.05 3.26 -12.13
CA THR A 177 9.13 2.30 -11.53
C THR A 177 9.65 0.88 -11.70
N LEU A 178 9.88 0.23 -10.57
CA LEU A 178 10.19 -1.19 -10.48
C LEU A 178 8.92 -1.99 -10.19
N LEU A 179 8.77 -3.12 -10.88
CA LEU A 179 7.77 -4.15 -10.63
C LEU A 179 8.46 -5.38 -10.01
N PRO A 180 8.64 -5.41 -8.68
CA PRO A 180 9.41 -6.45 -8.04
C PRO A 180 8.63 -7.78 -8.07
N PRO A 181 9.31 -8.94 -8.20
CA PRO A 181 8.66 -10.25 -8.21
C PRO A 181 8.24 -10.73 -6.80
N VAL A 182 8.58 -9.96 -5.77
CA VAL A 182 8.18 -10.16 -4.38
C VAL A 182 7.92 -8.79 -3.75
N PHE A 183 6.97 -8.69 -2.83
CA PHE A 183 6.91 -7.51 -1.98
C PHE A 183 7.96 -7.66 -0.87
N ARG A 184 8.90 -6.72 -0.80
CA ARG A 184 9.97 -6.74 0.20
C ARG A 184 10.07 -5.40 0.90
N MET A 185 9.99 -5.40 2.22
CA MET A 185 10.21 -4.24 3.07
C MET A 185 11.39 -4.49 4.01
N THR A 186 12.25 -3.49 4.18
CA THR A 186 13.41 -3.57 5.07
C THR A 186 13.36 -2.46 6.11
N TYR A 187 13.79 -2.79 7.33
CA TYR A 187 13.83 -1.83 8.44
C TYR A 187 14.89 -2.21 9.47
N HIS A 188 15.33 -1.26 10.28
CA HIS A 188 16.38 -1.48 11.30
C HIS A 188 15.83 -2.11 12.59
N GLU A 189 14.52 -2.00 12.85
CA GLU A 189 13.86 -2.61 14.01
C GLU A 189 12.90 -3.74 13.60
N ARG A 190 13.13 -4.94 14.14
CA ARG A 190 12.29 -6.13 13.87
C ARG A 190 10.84 -5.92 14.28
N SER A 191 10.62 -5.35 15.46
CA SER A 191 9.30 -5.13 16.05
C SER A 191 8.38 -4.35 15.10
N ASN A 192 8.90 -3.34 14.43
CA ASN A 192 8.09 -2.50 13.55
C ASN A 192 7.66 -3.25 12.28
N LEU A 193 8.52 -4.10 11.72
CA LEU A 193 8.15 -4.97 10.61
C LEU A 193 7.14 -6.05 11.01
N VAL A 194 7.25 -6.58 12.24
CA VAL A 194 6.27 -7.54 12.77
C VAL A 194 4.91 -6.86 12.94
N LEU A 195 4.86 -5.67 13.55
CA LEU A 195 3.63 -4.89 13.68
C LEU A 195 3.00 -4.57 12.33
N PHE A 196 3.80 -4.17 11.35
CA PHE A 196 3.33 -3.89 10.00
C PHE A 196 2.77 -5.14 9.30
N ARG A 197 3.47 -6.28 9.40
CA ARG A 197 2.99 -7.57 8.87
C ARG A 197 1.63 -7.92 9.47
N ASP A 198 1.54 -7.91 10.80
CA ASP A 198 0.32 -8.31 11.50
C ASP A 198 -0.85 -7.36 11.17
N ALA A 199 -0.55 -6.06 11.02
CA ALA A 199 -1.51 -5.07 10.55
C ALA A 199 -1.99 -5.34 9.11
N LEU A 200 -1.08 -5.65 8.18
CA LEU A 200 -1.43 -5.98 6.79
C LEU A 200 -2.27 -7.26 6.68
N ILE A 201 -1.92 -8.32 7.42
CA ILE A 201 -2.68 -9.58 7.42
C ILE A 201 -4.10 -9.33 7.92
N ASN A 202 -4.24 -8.64 9.05
CA ASN A 202 -5.54 -8.32 9.63
C ASN A 202 -6.39 -7.43 8.69
N HIS A 203 -5.78 -6.40 8.12
CA HIS A 203 -6.45 -5.53 7.16
C HIS A 203 -6.87 -6.29 5.90
N SER A 204 -6.01 -7.14 5.34
CA SER A 204 -6.33 -8.01 4.20
C SER A 204 -7.52 -8.93 4.48
N ALA A 205 -7.60 -9.49 5.70
CA ALA A 205 -8.72 -10.34 6.12
C ALA A 205 -10.04 -9.55 6.21
N ASN A 206 -10.02 -8.36 6.81
CA ASN A 206 -11.22 -7.53 6.98
C ASN A 206 -11.81 -7.04 5.65
N TYR A 207 -10.97 -6.77 4.66
CA TYR A 207 -11.41 -6.31 3.33
C TYR A 207 -11.51 -7.44 2.28
N HIS A 208 -11.38 -8.70 2.70
CA HIS A 208 -11.41 -9.89 1.83
C HIS A 208 -10.50 -9.72 0.60
N CYS A 209 -9.26 -9.28 0.85
CA CYS A 209 -8.28 -9.06 -0.21
C CYS A 209 -7.69 -10.37 -0.73
N SER A 210 -7.57 -11.36 0.16
CA SER A 210 -7.32 -12.75 -0.18
C SER A 210 -8.48 -13.29 -1.04
N ASN A 211 -8.13 -14.07 -2.06
CA ASN A 211 -9.08 -14.44 -3.10
C ASN A 211 -10.05 -15.54 -2.62
N PRO A 212 -11.38 -15.43 -2.84
CA PRO A 212 -12.38 -16.44 -2.46
C PRO A 212 -12.31 -17.77 -3.24
N ASN A 213 -11.24 -18.02 -4.00
CA ASN A 213 -11.10 -19.21 -4.85
C ASN A 213 -10.24 -20.32 -4.23
N GLU A 214 -9.82 -20.21 -2.98
CA GLU A 214 -9.32 -21.37 -2.22
C GLU A 214 -10.44 -22.26 -1.66
N GLU A 215 -11.71 -21.81 -1.68
CA GLU A 215 -12.86 -22.57 -1.17
C GLU A 215 -13.54 -23.49 -2.20
N ARG A 216 -13.02 -23.65 -3.43
CA ARG A 216 -13.66 -24.51 -4.46
C ARG A 216 -12.97 -25.82 -4.78
N ASP A 217 -11.81 -26.10 -4.18
CA ASP A 217 -11.04 -27.32 -4.44
C ASP A 217 -10.90 -28.24 -3.21
N THR A 218 -11.76 -28.09 -2.19
CA THR A 218 -11.93 -29.08 -1.08
C THR A 218 -13.28 -29.77 -1.14
#